data_AF-A0A6A5LMH5-F1
#
_entry.id   AF-A0A6A5LMH5-F1
#
_cell.length_a   1.000
_cell.length_b   1.000
_cell.length_c   1.000
_cell.angle_alpha   90.00
_cell.angle_beta   90.00
_cell.angle_gamma   90.00
#
_symmetry.space_group_name_H-M   'P 1'
#
loop_
_entity.id
_entity.type
_entity.pdbx_description
1 polymer ?
#
loop_
_entity_poly.entity_id
_entity_poly.type
_entity_poly.pdbx_seq_one_letter_code
_entity_poly.pdbx_strand_id
1 'polypeptide(L)'
;MNAMDTYSFSLASSLFSPKRRRLLPFSAIAKAHQLTEEIRVCTNRTCRKQGSFQTLETLSSLSPPNLAVKPCACFGRCGAGPNLLLLPDGIIVGHCGTPAQAAELMANLFPGDFDAKICLDALALKKSADFQFEKGNFNEAEILLSQIIDFKPFGGIHVTFKCRSSVRLELGNWSGALQDANEALRLAPRYHEAYICQGDVFLELKQFHSAEQSYLAALDIDPLIRRSKSFKARISKLQEKLADANTP
;
A
#
# COMPACT_ATOMS: atom_id res chain seq x y z
N MET A 1 -49.40 19.81 26.10
CA MET A 1 -49.37 20.53 24.81
C MET A 1 -47.94 20.50 24.32
N ASN A 2 -47.61 19.52 23.48
CA ASN A 2 -46.27 19.28 22.95
C ASN A 2 -46.18 19.95 21.57
N ALA A 3 -45.19 20.84 21.39
CA ALA A 3 -44.83 21.37 20.09
C ALA A 3 -43.75 20.47 19.47
N MET A 4 -44.03 20.00 18.25
CA MET A 4 -43.07 19.37 17.36
C MET A 4 -42.17 20.46 16.76
N ASP A 5 -40.86 20.27 16.81
CA ASP A 5 -39.92 21.03 15.98
C ASP A 5 -39.06 20.06 15.16
N THR A 6 -39.25 20.17 13.85
CA THR A 6 -38.51 19.50 12.77
C THR A 6 -37.09 20.06 12.67
N TYR A 7 -36.08 19.27 13.01
CA TYR A 7 -34.68 19.61 12.73
C TYR A 7 -34.25 19.06 11.36
N SER A 8 -34.23 19.93 10.36
CA SER A 8 -33.57 19.72 9.07
C SER A 8 -32.05 19.78 9.23
N PHE A 9 -31.37 18.69 8.89
CA PHE A 9 -29.92 18.66 8.69
C PHE A 9 -29.54 19.45 7.42
N SER A 10 -28.88 20.59 7.59
CA SER A 10 -28.23 21.32 6.51
C SER A 10 -26.75 20.93 6.45
N LEU A 11 -26.39 20.18 5.40
CA LEU A 11 -25.03 20.06 4.87
C LEU A 11 -24.68 21.34 4.11
N ALA A 12 -23.67 22.09 4.54
CA ALA A 12 -22.85 22.93 3.66
C ALA A 12 -21.62 23.52 4.38
N SER A 13 -20.44 23.00 4.00
CA SER A 13 -19.24 23.79 3.67
C SER A 13 -18.83 24.96 4.58
N SER A 14 -17.98 24.74 5.59
CA SER A 14 -17.30 25.88 6.25
C SER A 14 -15.95 25.60 6.93
N LEU A 15 -15.16 24.62 6.48
CA LEU A 15 -13.86 24.33 7.12
C LEU A 15 -12.65 24.36 6.17
N PHE A 16 -12.53 25.32 5.25
CA PHE A 16 -11.25 25.54 4.56
C PHE A 16 -11.00 27.02 4.25
N SER A 17 -10.48 27.75 5.23
CA SER A 17 -9.92 29.09 5.01
C SER A 17 -8.46 28.96 4.53
N PRO A 18 -8.05 29.61 3.41
CA PRO A 18 -6.72 29.45 2.81
C PRO A 18 -5.66 30.35 3.48
N LYS A 19 -5.63 30.41 4.82
CA LYS A 19 -4.67 31.25 5.56
C LYS A 19 -3.46 30.43 6.04
N ARG A 20 -2.34 30.65 5.33
CA ARG A 20 -0.94 30.30 5.63
C ARG A 20 -0.56 28.82 5.72
N ARG A 21 -0.54 28.14 4.57
CA ARG A 21 0.24 26.89 4.39
C ARG A 21 1.73 27.22 4.29
N ARG A 22 2.53 26.76 5.27
CA ARG A 22 3.98 26.95 5.37
C ARG A 22 4.68 26.12 4.29
N LEU A 23 5.56 26.74 3.50
CA LEU A 23 6.51 26.05 2.63
C LEU A 23 7.76 25.81 3.46
N LEU A 24 8.16 24.56 3.61
CA LEU A 24 9.44 24.21 4.24
C LEU A 24 10.34 23.56 3.18
N PRO A 25 11.63 23.94 3.11
CA PRO A 25 12.60 23.21 2.31
C PRO A 25 12.74 21.79 2.87
N PHE A 26 13.08 20.84 2.00
CA PHE A 26 13.23 19.42 2.32
C PHE A 26 14.07 19.15 3.58
N SER A 27 15.17 19.89 3.74
CA SER A 27 16.08 19.81 4.89
C SER A 27 15.51 20.33 6.22
N ALA A 28 14.43 21.13 6.18
CA ALA A 28 13.79 21.71 7.37
C ALA A 28 12.54 20.94 7.83
N ILE A 29 12.22 19.80 7.20
CA ILE A 29 11.09 18.94 7.57
C ILE A 29 11.43 18.12 8.84
N ALA A 30 12.71 18.00 9.20
CA ALA A 30 13.17 17.13 10.28
C ALA A 30 12.75 17.59 11.70
N LYS A 31 12.25 16.60 12.46
CA LYS A 31 11.92 16.52 13.90
C LYS A 31 10.52 16.96 14.39
N ALA A 32 9.76 17.80 13.69
CA ALA A 32 8.51 18.34 14.25
C ALA A 32 7.22 17.56 13.92
N HIS A 33 7.26 16.57 13.00
CA HIS A 33 6.04 16.07 12.32
C HIS A 33 5.89 14.53 12.31
N GLN A 34 6.16 13.89 13.45
CA GLN A 34 6.10 12.42 13.63
C GLN A 34 4.69 11.81 13.50
N LEU A 35 3.65 12.64 13.35
CA LEU A 35 2.24 12.23 13.28
C LEU A 35 1.66 12.34 11.86
N THR A 36 2.50 12.29 10.82
CA THR A 36 1.98 12.32 9.45
C THR A 36 1.22 11.02 9.18
N GLU A 37 -0.10 11.13 8.99
CA GLU A 37 -0.99 10.00 8.73
C GLU A 37 -1.31 9.86 7.23
N GLU A 38 -1.21 10.96 6.47
CA GLU A 38 -1.55 10.97 5.05
C GLU A 38 -0.64 11.92 4.25
N ILE A 39 -0.12 11.41 3.13
CA ILE A 39 0.58 12.19 2.11
C ILE A 39 -0.30 12.28 0.86
N ARG A 40 -0.58 13.51 0.44
CA ARG A 40 -1.30 13.81 -0.80
C ARG A 40 -0.33 14.25 -1.88
N VAL A 41 -0.24 13.50 -2.98
CA VAL A 41 0.64 13.80 -4.11
C VAL A 41 -0.13 14.55 -5.18
N CYS A 42 0.30 15.77 -5.52
CA CYS A 42 -0.29 16.52 -6.61
C CYS A 42 -0.02 15.81 -7.94
N THR A 43 -1.10 15.36 -8.58
CA THR A 43 -1.04 14.69 -9.90
C THR A 43 -1.69 15.55 -10.99
N ASN A 44 -1.67 16.88 -10.88
CA ASN A 44 -2.17 17.76 -11.95
C ASN A 44 -1.19 17.85 -13.13
N ARG A 45 -1.64 18.34 -14.30
CA ARG A 45 -0.91 18.37 -15.60
C ARG A 45 0.56 18.75 -15.48
N THR A 46 0.90 19.83 -14.78
CA THR A 46 2.28 20.30 -14.62
C THR A 46 3.14 19.37 -13.77
N CYS A 47 2.59 18.84 -12.66
CA CYS A 47 3.29 17.89 -11.80
C CYS A 47 3.48 16.53 -12.49
N ARG A 48 2.52 16.09 -13.31
CA ARG A 48 2.66 14.87 -14.12
C ARG A 48 3.86 14.92 -15.05
N LYS A 49 4.04 16.05 -15.75
CA LYS A 49 5.21 16.28 -16.62
C LYS A 49 6.55 16.29 -15.87
N GLN A 50 6.52 16.41 -14.54
CA GLN A 50 7.69 16.50 -13.68
C GLN A 50 7.83 15.28 -12.75
N GLY A 51 7.21 14.15 -13.11
CA GLY A 51 7.45 12.88 -12.41
C GLY A 51 6.49 12.54 -11.27
N SER A 52 5.34 13.23 -11.13
CA SER A 52 4.46 13.01 -9.97
C SER A 52 3.90 11.60 -9.81
N PHE A 53 3.80 10.83 -10.91
CA PHE A 53 3.34 9.45 -10.84
C PHE A 53 4.43 8.52 -10.31
N GLN A 54 5.68 8.73 -10.73
CA GLN A 54 6.83 8.05 -10.16
C GLN A 54 6.96 8.38 -8.67
N THR A 55 6.82 9.65 -8.29
CA THR A 55 6.80 10.06 -6.88
C THR A 55 5.68 9.37 -6.10
N LEU A 56 4.46 9.33 -6.65
CA LEU A 56 3.32 8.66 -6.02
C LEU A 56 3.59 7.15 -5.83
N GLU A 57 4.09 6.48 -6.87
CA GLU A 57 4.45 5.07 -6.83
C GLU A 57 5.56 4.80 -5.80
N THR A 58 6.63 5.60 -5.78
CA THR A 58 7.73 5.46 -4.81
C THR A 58 7.23 5.64 -3.39
N LEU A 59 6.50 6.74 -3.10
CA LEU A 59 5.95 6.98 -1.76
C LEU A 59 5.00 5.85 -1.34
N SER A 60 4.15 5.38 -2.24
CA SER A 60 3.20 4.29 -1.92
C SER A 60 3.95 2.98 -1.64
N SER A 61 4.97 2.67 -2.42
CA SER A 61 5.77 1.44 -2.26
C SER A 61 6.61 1.44 -0.99
N LEU A 62 7.09 2.62 -0.57
CA LEU A 62 7.87 2.77 0.65
C LEU A 62 7.01 3.04 1.89
N SER A 63 5.71 3.27 1.73
CA SER A 63 4.85 3.63 2.87
C SER A 63 4.74 2.50 3.90
N PRO A 64 4.85 2.81 5.21
CA PRO A 64 4.46 1.86 6.24
C PRO A 64 2.92 1.71 6.27
N PRO A 65 2.39 0.61 6.85
CA PRO A 65 0.95 0.31 6.84
C PRO A 65 0.03 1.40 7.40
N ASN A 66 0.55 2.26 8.28
CA ASN A 66 -0.18 3.35 8.93
C ASN A 66 -0.11 4.68 8.18
N LEU A 67 0.60 4.77 7.05
CA LEU A 67 0.72 5.98 6.26
C LEU A 67 -0.07 5.86 4.94
N ALA A 68 -1.13 6.64 4.80
CA ALA A 68 -1.88 6.69 3.56
C ALA A 68 -1.17 7.58 2.52
N VAL A 69 -0.94 7.06 1.32
CA VAL A 69 -0.42 7.86 0.19
C VAL A 69 -1.50 7.93 -0.89
N LYS A 70 -1.96 9.15 -1.23
CA LYS A 70 -3.09 9.34 -2.15
C LYS A 70 -2.81 10.41 -3.20
N PRO A 71 -3.31 10.27 -4.44
CA PRO A 71 -3.27 11.35 -5.41
C PRO A 71 -4.22 12.49 -5.00
N CYS A 72 -3.92 13.71 -5.45
CA CYS A 72 -4.81 14.86 -5.31
C CYS A 72 -4.72 15.84 -6.49
N ALA A 73 -5.70 16.75 -6.53
CA ALA A 73 -5.70 17.90 -7.43
C ALA A 73 -4.64 18.96 -7.01
N CYS A 74 -4.48 19.99 -7.85
CA CYS A 74 -3.50 21.04 -7.62
C CYS A 74 -3.82 21.90 -6.39
N PHE A 75 -2.79 22.26 -5.64
CA PHE A 75 -2.90 23.19 -4.49
C PHE A 75 -2.89 24.68 -4.88
N GLY A 76 -2.99 25.00 -6.18
CA GLY A 76 -2.88 26.38 -6.68
C GLY A 76 -1.46 26.97 -6.62
N ARG A 77 -0.45 26.13 -6.37
CA ARG A 77 0.98 26.52 -6.35
C ARG A 77 1.71 25.83 -7.49
N CYS A 78 1.78 26.51 -8.63
CA CYS A 78 2.53 26.07 -9.81
C CYS A 78 3.93 26.72 -9.76
N GLY A 79 5.00 25.95 -10.01
CA GLY A 79 6.36 26.51 -9.98
C GLY A 79 7.46 25.50 -10.33
N ALA A 80 7.55 24.39 -9.60
CA ALA A 80 8.16 23.15 -10.05
C ALA A 80 7.57 22.02 -9.18
N GLY A 81 6.88 21.08 -9.81
CA GLY A 81 6.23 19.97 -9.14
C GLY A 81 7.20 18.87 -8.74
N PRO A 82 6.68 17.71 -8.36
CA PRO A 82 5.43 17.43 -7.69
C PRO A 82 5.42 18.06 -6.29
N ASN A 83 4.29 18.66 -5.95
CA ASN A 83 4.05 19.15 -4.60
C ASN A 83 3.29 18.10 -3.80
N LEU A 84 3.66 17.96 -2.54
CA LEU A 84 3.06 17.06 -1.58
C LEU A 84 2.38 17.86 -0.48
N LEU A 85 1.33 17.29 0.10
CA LEU A 85 0.68 17.82 1.29
C LEU A 85 0.72 16.75 2.38
N LEU A 86 1.35 17.09 3.51
CA LEU A 86 1.44 16.25 4.70
C LEU A 86 0.28 16.61 5.64
N LEU A 87 -0.47 15.61 6.06
CA LEU A 87 -1.62 15.74 6.96
C LEU A 87 -1.36 14.98 8.27
N PRO A 88 -1.89 15.46 9.42
CA PRO A 88 -2.92 16.51 9.55
C PRO A 88 -2.41 17.96 9.50
N ASP A 89 -1.09 18.18 9.63
CA ASP A 89 -0.51 19.53 9.82
C ASP A 89 -0.67 20.49 8.62
N GLY A 90 -1.06 19.98 7.46
CA GLY A 90 -1.33 20.80 6.28
C GLY A 90 -0.08 21.41 5.64
N ILE A 91 1.06 20.74 5.81
CA ILE A 91 2.37 21.22 5.34
C ILE A 91 2.53 20.89 3.86
N ILE A 92 2.95 21.88 3.07
CA ILE A 92 3.24 21.65 1.66
C ILE A 92 4.74 21.49 1.46
N VAL A 93 5.12 20.35 0.89
CA VAL A 93 6.49 20.07 0.44
C VAL A 93 6.52 20.26 -1.07
N GLY A 94 7.37 21.15 -1.55
CA GLY A 94 7.55 21.37 -2.99
C GLY A 94 8.65 20.50 -3.57
N HIS A 95 8.66 20.37 -4.90
CA HIS A 95 9.81 19.85 -5.66
C HIS A 95 10.25 18.41 -5.32
N CYS A 96 9.31 17.49 -5.07
CA CYS A 96 9.60 16.07 -4.80
C CYS A 96 9.58 15.22 -6.09
N GLY A 97 10.30 15.64 -7.14
CA GLY A 97 10.15 15.10 -8.51
C GLY A 97 10.87 13.81 -8.79
N THR A 98 11.76 13.41 -7.89
CA THR A 98 12.55 12.20 -8.05
C THR A 98 12.20 11.16 -6.98
N PRO A 99 12.37 9.86 -7.28
CA PRO A 99 12.28 8.81 -6.27
C PRO A 99 13.23 9.04 -5.09
N ALA A 100 14.42 9.59 -5.34
CA ALA A 100 15.39 9.89 -4.29
C ALA A 100 14.85 10.91 -3.29
N GLN A 101 14.26 12.02 -3.77
CA GLN A 101 13.62 12.99 -2.90
C GLN A 101 12.42 12.39 -2.15
N ALA A 102 11.63 11.52 -2.81
CA ALA A 102 10.54 10.83 -2.13
C ALA A 102 11.03 9.92 -0.99
N ALA A 103 12.12 9.19 -1.20
CA ALA A 103 12.73 8.33 -0.18
C ALA A 103 13.36 9.15 0.95
N GLU A 104 14.06 10.24 0.64
CA GLU A 104 14.61 11.18 1.63
C GLU A 104 13.50 11.82 2.47
N LEU A 105 12.37 12.20 1.86
CA LEU A 105 11.23 12.72 2.61
C LEU A 105 10.77 11.70 3.65
N MET A 106 10.59 10.45 3.24
CA MET A 106 10.12 9.40 4.13
C MET A 106 11.11 9.14 5.26
N ALA A 107 12.42 9.07 4.97
CA ALA A 107 13.46 8.92 5.99
C ALA A 107 13.44 10.07 7.02
N ASN A 108 13.09 11.29 6.59
CA ASN A 108 12.96 12.44 7.49
C ASN A 108 11.67 12.44 8.32
N LEU A 109 10.58 11.85 7.81
CA LEU A 109 9.28 11.78 8.50
C LEU A 109 9.25 10.69 9.58
N PHE A 110 9.93 9.56 9.34
CA PHE A 110 9.97 8.43 10.26
C PHE A 110 11.35 8.36 10.94
N PRO A 111 11.48 8.78 12.21
CA PRO A 111 12.75 8.72 12.92
C PRO A 111 13.20 7.27 13.12
N GLY A 112 14.41 6.97 12.65
CA GLY A 112 15.13 5.70 12.83
C GLY A 112 16.41 5.70 12.00
N ASP A 113 17.30 4.74 12.21
CA ASP A 113 18.53 4.55 11.41
C ASP A 113 18.20 3.96 10.03
N PHE A 114 17.31 4.64 9.29
CA PHE A 114 16.85 4.21 7.98
C PHE A 114 17.60 4.97 6.88
N ASP A 115 18.31 4.22 6.05
CA ASP A 115 18.98 4.77 4.88
C ASP A 115 18.00 4.81 3.69
N ALA A 116 17.76 6.00 3.17
CA ALA A 116 16.94 6.22 1.97
C ALA A 116 17.47 5.41 0.78
N LYS A 117 18.79 5.21 0.70
CA LYS A 117 19.43 4.39 -0.33
C LYS A 117 19.00 2.92 -0.24
N ILE A 118 19.02 2.33 0.96
CA ILE A 118 18.58 0.94 1.17
C ILE A 118 17.13 0.76 0.70
N CYS A 119 16.29 1.77 0.92
CA CYS A 119 14.88 1.73 0.51
C CYS A 119 14.70 1.81 -1.01
N LEU A 120 15.54 2.60 -1.69
CA LEU A 120 15.57 2.66 -3.15
C LEU A 120 16.11 1.36 -3.75
N ASP A 121 17.15 0.79 -3.15
CA ASP A 121 17.71 -0.50 -3.57
C ASP A 121 16.67 -1.62 -3.39
N ALA A 122 15.95 -1.64 -2.27
CA ALA A 122 14.82 -2.54 -2.04
C ALA A 122 13.71 -2.37 -3.08
N LEU A 123 13.38 -1.13 -3.47
CA LEU A 123 12.39 -0.86 -4.51
C LEU A 123 12.86 -1.37 -5.88
N ALA A 124 14.14 -1.19 -6.21
CA ALA A 124 14.72 -1.70 -7.45
C ALA A 124 14.70 -3.23 -7.49
N LEU A 125 15.08 -3.90 -6.40
CA LEU A 125 15.01 -5.35 -6.26
C LEU A 125 13.58 -5.86 -6.40
N LYS A 126 12.59 -5.16 -5.83
CA LYS A 126 11.18 -5.53 -5.97
C LYS A 126 10.74 -5.51 -7.42
N LYS A 127 11.08 -4.46 -8.17
CA LYS A 127 10.79 -4.38 -9.61
C LYS A 127 11.44 -5.51 -10.39
N SER A 128 12.68 -5.87 -10.04
CA SER A 128 13.36 -7.02 -10.63
C SER A 128 12.66 -8.34 -10.27
N ALA A 129 12.20 -8.51 -9.03
CA ALA A 129 11.47 -9.70 -8.60
C ALA A 129 10.13 -9.85 -9.32
N ASP A 130 9.37 -8.76 -9.46
CA ASP A 130 8.12 -8.74 -10.21
C ASP A 130 8.35 -9.14 -11.68
N PHE A 131 9.43 -8.63 -12.29
CA PHE A 131 9.83 -9.02 -13.65
C PHE A 131 10.22 -10.50 -13.78
N GLN A 132 10.92 -11.06 -12.78
CA GLN A 132 11.24 -12.49 -12.76
C GLN A 132 9.99 -13.36 -12.55
N PHE A 133 9.05 -12.90 -11.73
CA PHE A 133 7.76 -13.56 -11.55
C PHE A 133 6.96 -13.62 -12.87
N GLU A 134 6.89 -12.50 -13.62
CA GLU A 134 6.24 -12.47 -14.94
C GLU A 134 6.87 -13.43 -15.95
N LYS A 135 8.17 -13.70 -15.82
CA LYS A 135 8.89 -14.69 -16.64
C LYS A 135 8.70 -16.14 -16.19
N GLY A 136 8.07 -16.38 -15.05
CA GLY A 136 7.98 -17.70 -14.41
C GLY A 136 9.27 -18.13 -13.70
N ASN A 137 10.24 -17.24 -13.54
CA ASN A 137 11.50 -17.51 -12.84
C ASN A 137 11.32 -17.37 -11.33
N PHE A 138 10.49 -18.24 -10.74
CA PHE A 138 10.04 -18.10 -9.36
C PHE A 138 11.18 -18.23 -8.33
N ASN A 139 12.17 -19.09 -8.56
CA ASN A 139 13.33 -19.21 -7.65
C ASN A 139 14.12 -17.90 -7.54
N GLU A 140 14.37 -17.23 -8.67
CA GLU A 140 15.08 -15.95 -8.68
C GLU A 140 14.24 -14.86 -7.98
N ALA A 141 12.93 -14.84 -8.25
CA ALA A 141 12.03 -13.92 -7.56
C ALA A 141 12.04 -14.13 -6.04
N GLU A 142 12.06 -15.37 -5.55
CA GLU A 142 12.13 -15.66 -4.11
C GLU A 142 13.43 -15.14 -3.48
N ILE A 143 14.57 -15.32 -4.17
CA ILE A 143 15.88 -14.84 -3.71
C ILE A 143 15.86 -13.32 -3.58
N LEU A 144 15.43 -12.61 -4.62
CA LEU A 144 15.36 -11.15 -4.64
C LEU A 144 14.44 -10.61 -3.53
N LEU A 145 13.27 -11.22 -3.33
CA LEU A 145 12.34 -10.82 -2.27
C LEU A 145 12.88 -11.10 -0.87
N SER A 146 13.66 -12.17 -0.70
CA SER A 146 14.30 -12.49 0.58
C SER A 146 15.40 -11.48 0.91
N GLN A 147 16.20 -11.07 -0.07
CA GLN A 147 17.20 -10.01 0.10
C GLN A 147 16.57 -8.69 0.58
N ILE A 148 15.41 -8.32 0.04
CA ILE A 148 14.68 -7.12 0.48
C ILE A 148 14.29 -7.21 1.95
N ILE A 149 13.83 -8.39 2.40
CA ILE A 149 13.43 -8.61 3.79
C ILE A 149 14.65 -8.49 4.72
N ASP A 150 15.81 -8.99 4.30
CA ASP A 150 17.06 -8.90 5.07
C ASP A 150 17.55 -7.45 5.23
N PHE A 151 17.32 -6.60 4.23
CA PHE A 151 17.63 -5.17 4.29
C PHE A 151 16.74 -4.37 5.25
N LYS A 152 15.60 -4.92 5.68
CA LYS A 152 14.65 -4.29 6.61
C LYS A 152 14.35 -2.82 6.28
N PRO A 153 13.85 -2.51 5.07
CA PRO A 153 13.47 -1.14 4.72
C PRO A 153 12.38 -0.63 5.66
N PHE A 154 12.27 0.68 5.88
CA PHE A 154 11.34 1.23 6.88
C PHE A 154 9.85 0.94 6.58
N GLY A 155 9.49 0.68 5.32
CA GLY A 155 8.13 0.42 4.89
C GLY A 155 8.05 -0.51 3.68
N GLY A 156 6.82 -0.82 3.25
CA GLY A 156 6.58 -1.77 2.16
C GLY A 156 6.87 -3.25 2.46
N ILE A 157 7.43 -3.59 3.63
CA ILE A 157 7.79 -4.98 4.00
C ILE A 157 6.60 -5.95 3.90
N HIS A 158 5.41 -5.54 4.37
CA HIS A 158 4.18 -6.34 4.28
C HIS A 158 3.82 -6.69 2.82
N VAL A 159 4.11 -5.78 1.88
CA VAL A 159 3.93 -6.03 0.45
C VAL A 159 4.96 -7.04 -0.05
N THR A 160 6.22 -6.94 0.39
CA THR A 160 7.28 -7.91 0.04
C THR A 160 6.93 -9.31 0.51
N PHE A 161 6.45 -9.47 1.75
CA PHE A 161 5.97 -10.77 2.26
C PHE A 161 4.80 -11.30 1.42
N LYS A 162 3.83 -10.45 1.07
CA LYS A 162 2.73 -10.84 0.17
C LYS A 162 3.23 -11.31 -1.20
N CYS A 163 4.18 -10.59 -1.81
CA CYS A 163 4.79 -11.01 -3.07
C CYS A 163 5.52 -12.35 -2.93
N ARG A 164 6.30 -12.53 -1.86
CA ARG A 164 7.05 -13.78 -1.63
C ARG A 164 6.12 -14.95 -1.33
N SER A 165 5.00 -14.71 -0.65
CA SER A 165 3.92 -15.67 -0.47
C SER A 165 3.38 -16.17 -1.82
N SER A 166 3.07 -15.25 -2.75
CA SER A 166 2.63 -15.62 -4.11
C SER A 166 3.70 -16.42 -4.87
N VAL A 167 4.97 -15.99 -4.80
CA VAL A 167 6.09 -16.72 -5.43
C VAL A 167 6.21 -18.15 -4.87
N ARG A 168 6.16 -18.29 -3.54
CA ARG A 168 6.26 -19.60 -2.87
C ARG A 168 5.06 -20.50 -3.16
N LEU A 169 3.89 -19.92 -3.37
CA LEU A 169 2.71 -20.67 -3.82
C LEU A 169 2.97 -21.32 -5.18
N GLU A 170 3.52 -20.56 -6.14
CA GLU A 170 3.88 -21.08 -7.48
C GLU A 170 4.99 -22.13 -7.43
N LEU A 171 5.91 -22.01 -6.46
CA LEU A 171 6.94 -23.03 -6.20
C LEU A 171 6.41 -24.29 -5.49
N GLY A 172 5.14 -24.32 -5.09
CA GLY A 172 4.56 -25.40 -4.29
C GLY A 172 5.00 -25.42 -2.81
N ASN A 173 5.74 -24.40 -2.35
CA ASN A 173 6.10 -24.24 -0.95
C ASN A 173 4.96 -23.58 -0.17
N TRP A 174 3.87 -24.31 0.01
CA TRP A 174 2.65 -23.80 0.66
C TRP A 174 2.89 -23.42 2.13
N SER A 175 3.76 -24.14 2.83
CA SER A 175 4.11 -23.82 4.23
C SER A 175 4.80 -22.47 4.37
N GLY A 176 5.82 -22.20 3.54
CA GLY A 176 6.50 -20.91 3.50
C GLY A 176 5.61 -19.79 2.97
N ALA A 177 4.73 -20.09 2.03
CA ALA A 177 3.75 -19.14 1.51
C ALA A 177 2.75 -18.71 2.59
N LEU A 178 2.27 -19.64 3.42
CA LEU A 178 1.38 -19.32 4.54
C LEU A 178 2.09 -18.50 5.62
N GLN A 179 3.34 -18.83 5.94
CA GLN A 179 4.15 -18.06 6.88
C GLN A 179 4.30 -16.61 6.42
N ASP A 180 4.62 -16.39 5.14
CA ASP A 180 4.75 -15.04 4.59
C ASP A 180 3.41 -14.29 4.56
N ALA A 181 2.30 -14.95 4.22
CA ALA A 181 0.97 -14.32 4.28
C ALA A 181 0.62 -13.89 5.71
N ASN A 182 0.89 -14.74 6.70
CA ASN A 182 0.67 -14.43 8.11
C ASN A 182 1.55 -13.28 8.59
N GLU A 183 2.80 -13.22 8.14
CA GLU A 183 3.72 -12.15 8.50
C GLU A 183 3.30 -10.81 7.87
N ALA A 184 2.82 -10.83 6.61
CA ALA A 184 2.22 -9.66 5.99
C ALA A 184 1.01 -9.13 6.78
N LEU A 185 0.14 -10.03 7.26
CA LEU A 185 -1.02 -9.69 8.09
C LEU A 185 -0.63 -9.22 9.49
N ARG A 186 0.44 -9.77 10.08
CA ARG A 186 0.98 -9.31 11.37
C ARG A 186 1.45 -7.87 11.27
N LEU A 187 2.11 -7.51 10.17
CA LEU A 187 2.59 -6.15 9.92
C LEU A 187 1.47 -5.19 9.50
N ALA A 188 0.52 -5.67 8.69
CA ALA A 188 -0.58 -4.88 8.17
C ALA A 188 -1.91 -5.64 8.29
N PRO A 189 -2.58 -5.62 9.46
CA PRO A 189 -3.80 -6.41 9.70
C PRO A 189 -4.99 -6.04 8.81
N ARG A 190 -4.97 -4.85 8.21
CA ARG A 190 -5.99 -4.34 7.28
C ARG A 190 -5.55 -4.41 5.81
N TYR A 191 -4.58 -5.27 5.48
CA TYR A 191 -4.09 -5.44 4.11
C TYR A 191 -4.82 -6.61 3.43
N HIS A 192 -5.88 -6.29 2.68
CA HIS A 192 -6.75 -7.30 2.06
C HIS A 192 -5.99 -8.25 1.12
N GLU A 193 -4.92 -7.79 0.44
CA GLU A 193 -4.18 -8.66 -0.48
C GLU A 193 -3.44 -9.79 0.23
N ALA A 194 -3.02 -9.60 1.49
CA ALA A 194 -2.40 -10.67 2.26
C ALA A 194 -3.43 -11.75 2.66
N TYR A 195 -4.68 -11.36 2.95
CA TYR A 195 -5.78 -12.32 3.14
C TYR A 195 -6.11 -13.08 1.85
N ILE A 196 -6.04 -12.43 0.68
CA ILE A 196 -6.19 -13.12 -0.61
C ILE A 196 -5.09 -14.19 -0.76
N CYS A 197 -3.83 -13.83 -0.52
CA CYS A 197 -2.73 -14.80 -0.59
C CYS A 197 -2.91 -15.93 0.42
N GLN A 198 -3.31 -15.63 1.66
CA GLN A 198 -3.60 -16.65 2.67
C GLN A 198 -4.70 -17.61 2.20
N GLY A 199 -5.79 -17.10 1.61
CA GLY A 199 -6.85 -17.91 1.04
C GLY A 199 -6.39 -18.78 -0.14
N ASP A 200 -5.57 -18.22 -1.02
CA ASP A 200 -4.95 -18.96 -2.13
C ASP A 200 -4.08 -20.12 -1.60
N VAL A 201 -3.34 -19.90 -0.52
CA VAL A 201 -2.52 -20.96 0.11
C VAL A 201 -3.40 -22.05 0.75
N PHE A 202 -4.47 -21.65 1.46
CA PHE A 202 -5.40 -22.62 2.05
C PHE A 202 -6.15 -23.44 1.00
N LEU A 203 -6.44 -22.87 -0.18
CA LEU A 203 -6.99 -23.62 -1.30
C LEU A 203 -6.07 -24.76 -1.74
N GLU A 204 -4.78 -24.47 -1.91
CA GLU A 204 -3.80 -25.48 -2.32
C GLU A 204 -3.58 -26.54 -1.22
N LEU A 205 -3.66 -26.15 0.05
CA LEU A 205 -3.66 -27.07 1.20
C LEU A 205 -4.97 -27.86 1.37
N LYS A 206 -5.97 -27.66 0.50
CA LYS A 206 -7.33 -28.25 0.56
C LYS A 206 -8.08 -27.91 1.85
N GLN A 207 -7.70 -26.82 2.52
CA GLN A 207 -8.38 -26.30 3.71
C GLN A 207 -9.44 -25.28 3.29
N PHE A 208 -10.48 -25.77 2.60
CA PHE A 208 -11.44 -24.91 1.90
C PHE A 208 -12.20 -23.95 2.81
N HIS A 209 -12.56 -24.38 4.03
CA HIS A 209 -13.23 -23.49 4.98
C HIS A 209 -12.32 -22.35 5.45
N SER A 210 -11.04 -22.64 5.72
CA SER A 210 -10.06 -21.60 6.05
C SER A 210 -9.85 -20.63 4.88
N ALA A 211 -9.82 -21.15 3.64
CA ALA A 211 -9.74 -20.32 2.44
C ALA A 211 -10.94 -19.37 2.30
N GLU A 212 -12.15 -19.88 2.53
CA GLU A 212 -13.38 -19.08 2.54
C GLU A 212 -13.30 -17.95 3.56
N GLN A 213 -12.90 -18.25 4.80
CA GLN A 213 -12.75 -17.25 5.87
C GLN A 213 -11.74 -16.17 5.49
N SER A 214 -10.59 -16.53 4.92
CA SER A 214 -9.58 -15.56 4.45
C SER A 214 -10.15 -14.66 3.35
N TYR A 215 -10.86 -15.22 2.36
CA TYR A 215 -11.47 -14.40 1.30
C TYR A 215 -12.59 -13.49 1.82
N LEU A 216 -13.38 -13.94 2.80
CA LEU A 216 -14.38 -13.10 3.46
C LEU A 216 -13.73 -11.95 4.23
N ALA A 217 -12.64 -12.20 4.95
CA ALA A 217 -11.87 -11.14 5.62
C ALA A 217 -11.32 -10.11 4.63
N ALA A 218 -10.83 -10.56 3.46
CA ALA A 218 -10.39 -9.64 2.40
C ALA A 218 -11.55 -8.75 1.90
N LEU A 219 -12.75 -9.32 1.74
CA LEU A 219 -13.96 -8.60 1.31
C LEU A 219 -14.50 -7.62 2.35
N ASP A 220 -14.35 -7.92 3.64
CA ASP A 220 -14.73 -7.03 4.73
C ASP A 220 -13.87 -5.76 4.72
N ILE A 221 -12.58 -5.92 4.44
CA ILE A 221 -11.62 -4.82 4.36
C ILE A 221 -11.82 -3.98 3.08
N ASP A 222 -11.90 -4.63 1.92
CA ASP A 222 -12.20 -3.97 0.65
C ASP A 222 -13.32 -4.68 -0.12
N PRO A 223 -14.57 -4.22 0.01
CA PRO A 223 -15.70 -4.79 -0.71
C PRO A 223 -15.60 -4.68 -2.24
N LEU A 224 -14.78 -3.78 -2.78
CA LEU A 224 -14.67 -3.54 -4.22
C LEU A 224 -13.96 -4.70 -4.94
N ILE A 225 -13.11 -5.46 -4.24
CA ILE A 225 -12.42 -6.63 -4.84
C ILE A 225 -13.41 -7.67 -5.35
N ARG A 226 -14.64 -7.73 -4.81
CA ARG A 226 -15.74 -8.59 -5.31
C ARG A 226 -15.99 -8.42 -6.81
N ARG A 227 -15.78 -7.22 -7.33
CA ARG A 227 -16.01 -6.89 -8.74
C ARG A 227 -14.83 -7.29 -9.63
N SER A 228 -13.65 -7.54 -9.05
CA SER A 228 -12.46 -7.95 -9.79
C SER A 228 -12.64 -9.32 -10.45
N LYS A 229 -12.20 -9.43 -11.72
CA LYS A 229 -12.20 -10.70 -12.45
C LYS A 229 -11.33 -11.75 -11.74
N SER A 230 -10.16 -11.36 -11.24
CA SER A 230 -9.22 -12.26 -10.58
C SER A 230 -9.74 -12.81 -9.26
N PHE A 231 -10.53 -12.01 -8.52
CA PHE A 231 -11.14 -12.43 -7.27
C PHE A 231 -12.35 -13.36 -7.52
N LYS A 232 -13.19 -13.04 -8.52
CA LYS A 232 -14.29 -13.94 -8.94
C LYS A 232 -13.78 -15.33 -9.34
N ALA A 233 -12.65 -15.40 -10.04
CA ALA A 233 -12.04 -16.67 -10.42
C ALA A 233 -11.64 -17.51 -9.19
N ARG A 234 -11.05 -16.87 -8.15
CA ARG A 234 -10.71 -17.53 -6.88
C ARG A 234 -11.94 -18.10 -6.18
N ILE A 235 -13.01 -17.30 -6.08
CA ILE A 235 -14.26 -17.74 -5.45
C ILE A 235 -14.89 -18.89 -6.24
N SER A 236 -14.89 -18.84 -7.57
CA SER A 236 -15.39 -19.94 -8.41
C SER A 236 -14.58 -21.23 -8.19
N LYS A 237 -13.24 -21.14 -8.14
CA LYS A 237 -12.35 -22.28 -7.86
C LYS A 237 -12.64 -22.87 -6.48
N LEU A 238 -12.84 -22.03 -5.46
CA LEU A 238 -13.21 -22.48 -4.11
C LEU A 238 -14.56 -23.23 -4.11
N GLN A 239 -15.57 -22.69 -4.78
CA GLN A 239 -16.91 -23.30 -4.84
C GLN A 239 -16.90 -24.66 -5.55
N GLU A 240 -16.16 -24.78 -6.65
CA GLU A 240 -15.94 -26.06 -7.34
C GLU A 240 -15.31 -27.09 -6.41
N LYS A 241 -14.23 -26.72 -5.71
CA LYS A 241 -13.55 -27.63 -4.78
C LYS A 241 -14.38 -28.02 -3.57
N LEU A 242 -15.21 -27.11 -3.06
CA LEU A 242 -16.17 -27.41 -1.99
C LEU A 242 -17.27 -28.36 -2.47
N ALA A 243 -17.74 -28.22 -3.71
CA ALA A 243 -18.73 -29.14 -4.27
C ALA A 243 -18.13 -30.56 -4.41
N ASP A 244 -16.93 -30.66 -4.99
CA ASP A 244 -16.21 -31.94 -5.16
C ASP A 244 -15.95 -32.64 -3.82
N ALA A 245 -15.59 -31.88 -2.78
CA ALA A 245 -15.31 -32.42 -1.44
C ALA A 245 -16.55 -32.90 -0.69
N ASN A 246 -17.74 -32.41 -1.06
CA ASN A 246 -19.02 -32.76 -0.43
C ASN A 246 -19.79 -33.83 -1.20
N THR A 247 -19.28 -34.28 -2.36
CA THR A 247 -19.83 -35.44 -3.06
C THR A 247 -19.45 -36.75 -2.33
N PRO A 248 -20.43 -37.61 -1.98
CA PRO A 248 -20.23 -38.81 -1.17
C PRO A 248 -19.50 -39.95 -1.89
#